data_AF-A0A971BJ53-F1
#
_entry.id   AF-A0A971BJ53-F1
#
_cell.length_a   1.000
_cell.length_b   1.000
_cell.length_c   1.000
_cell.angle_alpha   90.00
_cell.angle_beta   90.00
_cell.angle_gamma   90.00
#
_symmetry.space_group_name_H-M   'P 1'
#
loop_
_entity.id
_entity.type
_entity.pdbx_description
1 polymer ?
#
loop_
_entity_poly.entity_id
_entity_poly.type
_entity_poly.pdbx_seq_one_letter_code
_entity_poly.pdbx_strand_id
1 'polypeptide(L)'
;MEFYAYSKRQFAWSDFNTTGYHRVDKEIGGDYYARLDCKRWGKHCLIAYLTLDNGEKIFVVTWPRQNYFGFKEIPIGRIIDIGFDYNPDTDEVFLYSVDYFENGSPDQINADQMFFEAMGSAEGGNTGGALS
;
A
#
# COMPACT_ATOMS: atom_id res chain seq x y z
N MET A 1 -7.75 -8.58 -14.07
CA MET A 1 -6.78 -8.05 -13.09
C MET A 1 -5.79 -7.19 -13.85
N GLU A 2 -5.60 -5.93 -13.46
CA GLU A 2 -4.76 -4.99 -14.19
C GLU A 2 -3.33 -5.01 -13.63
N PHE A 3 -2.39 -5.53 -14.41
CA PHE A 3 -0.97 -5.62 -14.02
C PHE A 3 -0.21 -4.32 -14.29
N TYR A 4 -0.72 -3.48 -15.18
CA TYR A 4 0.05 -2.35 -15.69
C TYR A 4 -0.16 -1.11 -14.84
N ALA A 5 0.93 -0.39 -14.60
CA ALA A 5 0.83 0.95 -14.06
C ALA A 5 0.30 1.90 -15.12
N TYR A 6 -0.64 2.76 -14.73
CA TYR A 6 -1.21 3.76 -15.63
C TYR A 6 -0.13 4.71 -16.15
N SER A 7 -0.15 4.99 -17.44
CA SER A 7 0.50 6.19 -17.98
C SER A 7 -0.12 7.46 -17.41
N LYS A 8 0.58 8.60 -17.54
CA LYS A 8 0.03 9.91 -17.13
C LYS A 8 -1.36 10.19 -17.73
N ARG A 9 -1.57 9.80 -18.99
CA ARG A 9 -2.85 10.00 -19.69
C ARG A 9 -3.94 9.06 -19.17
N GLN A 10 -3.63 7.77 -19.01
CA GLN A 10 -4.58 6.81 -18.44
C GLN A 10 -4.98 7.20 -17.01
N PHE A 11 -4.03 7.65 -16.19
CA PHE A 11 -4.31 8.09 -14.83
C PHE A 11 -5.16 9.37 -14.78
N ALA A 12 -4.94 10.32 -15.69
CA ALA A 12 -5.79 11.52 -15.76
C ALA A 12 -7.22 11.24 -16.23
N TRP A 13 -7.44 10.09 -16.85
CA TRP A 13 -8.74 9.62 -17.32
C TRP A 13 -9.33 8.52 -16.45
N SER A 14 -8.62 8.08 -15.42
CA SER A 14 -9.18 7.15 -14.46
C SER A 14 -10.02 7.92 -13.45
N ASP A 15 -11.04 7.26 -12.90
CA ASP A 15 -11.84 7.79 -11.78
C ASP A 15 -11.11 7.62 -10.44
N PHE A 16 -9.80 7.39 -10.45
CA PHE A 16 -9.03 7.14 -9.23
C PHE A 16 -8.85 8.42 -8.43
N ASN A 17 -9.54 8.51 -7.30
CA ASN A 17 -9.45 9.66 -6.40
C ASN A 17 -8.22 9.54 -5.49
N THR A 18 -7.27 10.47 -5.65
CA THR A 18 -6.07 10.54 -4.80
C THR A 18 -6.30 11.27 -3.48
N THR A 19 -7.51 11.79 -3.23
CA THR A 19 -7.83 12.47 -1.97
C THR A 19 -7.72 11.49 -0.80
N GLY A 20 -7.03 11.91 0.25
CA GLY A 20 -6.77 11.11 1.45
C GLY A 20 -5.48 10.28 1.39
N TYR A 21 -4.85 10.14 0.22
CA TYR A 21 -3.51 9.56 0.15
C TYR A 21 -2.46 10.62 0.48
N HIS A 22 -1.61 10.34 1.44
CA HIS A 22 -0.46 11.17 1.77
C HIS A 22 0.83 10.39 1.54
N ARG A 23 1.96 11.09 1.54
CA ARG A 23 3.27 10.43 1.41
C ARG A 23 3.58 9.76 2.74
N VAL A 24 4.13 8.54 2.71
CA VAL A 24 4.63 7.88 3.91
C VAL A 24 5.50 8.83 4.76
N ASP A 25 5.25 8.86 6.06
CA ASP A 25 5.98 9.67 7.04
C ASP A 25 6.58 8.81 8.16
N LYS A 26 7.34 9.43 9.06
CA LYS A 26 8.10 8.77 10.13
C LYS A 26 7.27 8.04 11.18
N GLU A 27 5.97 8.28 11.25
CA GLU A 27 5.09 7.58 12.18
C GLU A 27 4.75 6.18 11.65
N ILE A 28 4.89 5.97 10.33
CA ILE A 28 4.75 4.69 9.64
C ILE A 28 6.12 3.98 9.62
N GLY A 29 6.40 3.23 10.68
CA GLY A 29 7.48 2.24 10.73
C GLY A 29 6.92 0.83 10.92
N GLY A 30 7.65 -0.19 10.43
CA GLY A 30 7.31 -1.60 10.59
C GLY A 30 6.68 -2.25 9.36
N ASP A 31 6.18 -3.47 9.56
CA ASP A 31 5.55 -4.30 8.54
C ASP A 31 4.02 -4.16 8.58
N TYR A 32 3.40 -4.11 7.41
CA TYR A 32 1.96 -3.96 7.22
C TYR A 32 1.47 -4.89 6.13
N TYR A 33 0.23 -5.36 6.23
CA TYR A 33 -0.50 -5.77 5.04
C TYR A 33 -1.09 -4.56 4.35
N ALA A 34 -0.93 -4.47 3.03
CA ALA A 34 -1.42 -3.34 2.26
C ALA A 34 -2.12 -3.79 0.98
N ARG A 35 -3.24 -3.14 0.66
CA ARG A 35 -3.87 -3.26 -0.65
C ARG A 35 -3.25 -2.27 -1.63
N LEU A 36 -2.74 -2.77 -2.75
CA LEU A 36 -2.30 -1.94 -3.88
C LEU A 36 -3.51 -1.37 -4.63
N ASP A 37 -4.01 -0.21 -4.22
CA ASP A 37 -5.20 0.41 -4.80
C ASP A 37 -4.99 0.89 -6.24
N CYS A 38 -3.80 1.41 -6.53
CA CYS A 38 -3.45 1.91 -7.85
C CYS A 38 -1.94 2.06 -8.00
N LYS A 39 -1.44 2.05 -9.24
CA LYS A 39 -0.07 2.46 -9.55
C LYS A 39 0.01 3.20 -10.88
N ARG A 40 0.92 4.17 -10.98
CA ARG A 40 1.12 4.97 -12.19
C ARG A 40 2.59 5.31 -12.43
N TRP A 41 2.94 5.50 -13.68
CA TRP A 41 4.25 6.02 -14.08
C TRP A 41 4.37 7.52 -13.77
N GLY A 42 5.42 7.88 -13.04
CA GLY A 42 5.95 9.23 -12.94
C GLY A 42 6.94 9.53 -14.07
N LYS A 43 7.69 10.63 -13.96
CA LYS A 43 8.67 11.03 -14.99
C LYS A 43 9.82 10.00 -15.12
N HIS A 44 10.30 9.50 -13.98
CA HIS A 44 11.42 8.54 -13.88
C HIS A 44 11.23 7.54 -12.72
N CYS A 45 10.00 7.40 -12.25
CA CYS A 45 9.65 6.60 -11.07
C CYS A 45 8.30 5.91 -11.28
N LEU A 46 8.00 4.95 -10.41
CA LEU A 46 6.66 4.39 -10.26
C LEU A 46 6.07 4.94 -8.96
N ILE A 47 4.80 5.33 -8.99
CA ILE A 47 4.07 5.80 -7.81
C ILE A 47 2.99 4.76 -7.52
N ALA A 48 3.06 4.12 -6.36
CA ALA A 48 2.08 3.15 -5.89
C ALA A 48 1.25 3.76 -4.76
N TYR A 49 -0.06 3.63 -4.87
CA TYR A 49 -1.06 4.08 -3.91
C TYR A 49 -1.57 2.85 -3.16
N LEU A 50 -1.55 2.91 -1.83
CA LEU A 50 -1.76 1.78 -0.94
C LEU A 50 -2.73 2.16 0.17
N THR A 51 -3.58 1.22 0.56
CA THR A 51 -4.34 1.26 1.82
C THR A 51 -3.74 0.22 2.74
N LEU A 52 -3.19 0.64 3.87
CA LEU A 52 -2.65 -0.23 4.91
C LEU A 52 -3.79 -0.89 5.71
N ASP A 53 -3.49 -2.00 6.39
CA ASP A 53 -4.40 -2.77 7.24
C ASP A 53 -4.90 -2.00 8.47
N ASN A 54 -4.22 -0.93 8.87
CA ASN A 54 -4.67 0.06 9.87
C ASN A 54 -5.68 1.09 9.29
N GLY A 55 -6.01 1.00 8.00
CA GLY A 55 -6.93 1.89 7.28
C GLY A 55 -6.28 3.13 6.66
N GLU A 56 -5.00 3.35 6.89
CA GLU A 56 -4.27 4.51 6.42
C GLU A 56 -4.00 4.45 4.91
N LYS A 57 -4.13 5.59 4.23
CA LYS A 57 -3.93 5.70 2.78
C LYS A 57 -2.64 6.42 2.48
N ILE A 58 -1.69 5.71 1.90
CA ILE A 58 -0.36 6.23 1.59
C ILE A 58 -0.01 6.11 0.11
N PHE A 59 0.96 6.88 -0.34
CA PHE A 59 1.66 6.60 -1.58
C PHE A 59 3.16 6.55 -1.39
N VAL A 60 3.79 5.66 -2.16
CA VAL A 60 5.25 5.48 -2.20
C VAL A 60 5.77 5.78 -3.61
N VAL A 61 6.97 6.36 -3.67
CA VAL A 61 7.68 6.64 -4.93
C VAL A 61 8.85 5.68 -5.04
N THR A 62 8.81 4.78 -6.01
CA THR A 62 9.86 3.77 -6.21
C THR A 62 10.66 4.03 -7.48
N TRP A 63 11.95 3.69 -7.42
CA TRP A 63 12.93 4.03 -8.44
C TRP A 63 13.43 2.78 -9.19
N PRO A 64 13.89 2.93 -10.44
CA PRO A 64 14.33 1.80 -11.27
C PRO A 64 15.50 1.01 -10.67
N ARG A 65 16.36 1.67 -9.87
CA ARG A 65 17.57 1.06 -9.28
C ARG A 65 17.25 -0.15 -8.39
N GLN A 66 16.05 -0.20 -7.83
CA GLN A 66 15.58 -1.32 -6.99
C GLN A 66 14.51 -2.15 -7.70
N ASN A 67 14.48 -2.14 -9.04
CA ASN A 67 13.41 -2.72 -9.84
C ASN A 67 12.01 -2.27 -9.37
N TYR A 68 11.89 -1.01 -8.92
CA TYR A 68 10.64 -0.48 -8.36
C TYR A 68 10.07 -1.30 -7.19
N PHE A 69 10.90 -2.07 -6.47
CA PHE A 69 10.46 -3.06 -5.47
C PHE A 69 9.46 -4.10 -6.01
N GLY A 70 9.52 -4.43 -7.30
CA GLY A 70 8.60 -5.39 -7.92
C GLY A 70 7.17 -4.88 -8.12
N PHE A 71 6.82 -3.67 -7.66
CA PHE A 71 5.48 -3.08 -7.86
C PHE A 71 5.04 -3.04 -9.32
N LYS A 72 5.98 -3.01 -10.26
CA LYS A 72 5.66 -3.03 -11.69
C LYS A 72 4.92 -4.31 -12.07
N GLU A 73 5.28 -5.45 -11.48
CA GLU A 73 4.73 -6.78 -11.79
C GLU A 73 3.51 -7.16 -10.93
N ILE A 74 3.27 -6.49 -9.81
CA ILE A 74 2.17 -6.82 -8.87
C ILE A 74 0.82 -6.30 -9.39
N PRO A 75 -0.22 -7.14 -9.58
CA PRO A 75 -1.52 -6.66 -10.03
C PRO A 75 -2.18 -5.65 -9.08
N ILE A 76 -2.87 -4.65 -9.63
CA ILE A 76 -3.71 -3.73 -8.86
C ILE A 76 -4.82 -4.52 -8.14
N GLY A 77 -5.11 -4.13 -6.91
CA GLY A 77 -6.10 -4.74 -6.01
C GLY A 77 -5.55 -5.88 -5.15
N ARG A 78 -4.26 -6.22 -5.28
CA ARG A 78 -3.61 -7.26 -4.46
C ARG A 78 -3.29 -6.78 -3.06
N ILE A 79 -3.42 -7.69 -2.09
CA ILE A 79 -2.79 -7.55 -0.78
C ILE A 79 -1.34 -7.99 -0.90
N ILE A 80 -0.46 -7.20 -0.31
CA ILE A 80 0.99 -7.41 -0.24
C ILE A 80 1.44 -7.24 1.20
N ASP A 81 2.55 -7.86 1.55
CA ASP A 81 3.30 -7.56 2.76
C ASP A 81 4.33 -6.46 2.43
N ILE A 82 4.37 -5.41 3.23
CA ILE A 82 5.16 -4.22 2.96
C ILE A 82 5.84 -3.72 4.23
N GLY A 83 7.15 -3.49 4.15
CA GLY A 83 7.98 -3.06 5.29
C GLY A 83 8.59 -1.69 5.10
N PHE A 84 8.44 -0.84 6.12
CA PHE A 84 8.99 0.51 6.20
C PHE A 84 9.99 0.65 7.33
N ASP A 85 11.11 1.32 7.05
CA ASP A 85 12.11 1.67 8.04
C ASP A 85 12.41 3.17 7.99
N TYR A 86 12.82 3.72 9.12
CA TYR A 86 13.07 5.14 9.30
C TYR A 86 14.56 5.37 9.50
N ASN A 87 15.14 6.21 8.66
CA ASN A 87 16.51 6.67 8.85
C ASN A 87 16.52 7.98 9.67
N PRO A 88 16.96 7.96 10.94
CA PRO A 88 16.99 9.16 11.78
C PRO A 88 18.03 10.19 11.35
N ASP A 89 19.08 9.77 10.62
CA ASP A 89 20.15 10.67 10.18
C ASP A 89 19.70 11.55 9.01
N THR A 90 18.80 11.02 8.16
CA THR A 90 18.26 11.74 6.99
C THR A 90 16.84 12.26 7.20
N ASP A 91 16.17 11.85 8.28
CA ASP A 91 14.75 12.07 8.55
C ASP A 91 13.86 11.54 7.40
N GLU A 92 14.23 10.39 6.85
CA GLU A 92 13.54 9.77 5.71
C GLU A 92 12.97 8.39 6.08
N VAL A 93 11.72 8.15 5.71
CA VAL A 93 11.16 6.78 5.66
C VAL A 93 11.42 6.17 4.31
N PHE A 94 11.91 4.94 4.33
CA PHE A 94 12.16 4.16 3.14
C PHE A 94 11.49 2.80 3.23
N LEU A 95 11.10 2.32 2.06
CA LEU A 95 10.61 0.99 1.84
C LEU A 95 11.80 0.01 1.85
N TYR A 96 11.72 -1.09 2.60
CA TYR A 96 12.77 -2.13 2.58
C TYR A 96 12.29 -3.48 2.06
N SER A 97 10.99 -3.80 2.15
CA SER A 97 10.41 -5.04 1.63
C SER A 97 9.08 -4.78 0.92
N VAL A 98 8.82 -5.58 -0.12
CA VAL A 98 7.54 -5.72 -0.79
C VAL A 98 7.43 -7.18 -1.22
N ASP A 99 6.55 -7.91 -0.58
CA ASP A 99 6.34 -9.33 -0.87
C ASP A 99 4.94 -9.56 -1.45
N TYR A 100 4.93 -10.21 -2.61
CA TYR A 100 3.72 -10.56 -3.35
C TYR A 100 3.55 -12.08 -3.37
N PHE A 101 2.36 -12.52 -2.97
CA PHE A 101 2.02 -13.94 -2.86
C PHE A 101 1.39 -14.47 -4.15
N GLU A 102 1.72 -15.71 -4.50
CA GLU A 102 1.10 -16.39 -5.64
C GLU A 102 -0.42 -16.53 -5.45
N ASN A 103 -1.17 -16.42 -6.54
CA ASN A 103 -2.62 -16.50 -6.47
C ASN A 103 -3.11 -17.86 -5.94
N GLY A 104 -3.90 -17.84 -4.88
CA GLY A 104 -4.45 -19.01 -4.21
C GLY A 104 -3.44 -19.75 -3.33
N SER A 105 -2.23 -19.21 -3.12
CA SER A 105 -1.30 -19.79 -2.15
C SER A 105 -1.83 -19.65 -0.72
N PRO A 106 -1.44 -20.55 0.20
CA PRO A 106 -1.78 -20.40 1.62
C PRO A 106 -1.38 -19.04 2.19
N ASP A 107 -0.22 -18.53 1.77
CA ASP A 107 0.28 -17.23 2.22
C ASP A 107 -0.61 -16.07 1.73
N GLN A 108 -1.09 -16.13 0.48
CA GLN A 108 -2.03 -15.12 -0.02
C GLN A 108 -3.35 -15.16 0.74
N ILE A 109 -3.89 -16.36 1.00
CA ILE A 109 -5.15 -16.52 1.73
C ILE A 109 -5.01 -15.98 3.16
N ASN A 110 -3.88 -16.26 3.81
CA ASN A 110 -3.58 -15.76 5.14
C ASN A 110 -3.43 -14.22 5.15
N ALA A 111 -2.68 -13.65 4.21
CA ALA A 111 -2.52 -12.21 4.08
C ALA A 111 -3.85 -11.49 3.82
N ASP A 112 -4.67 -12.03 2.91
CA ASP A 112 -6.01 -11.51 2.63
C ASP A 112 -6.87 -11.55 3.91
N GLN A 113 -6.88 -12.67 4.64
CA GLN A 113 -7.61 -12.81 5.90
C GLN A 113 -7.13 -11.79 6.95
N MET A 114 -5.83 -11.70 7.21
CA MET A 114 -5.26 -10.78 8.19
C MET A 114 -5.57 -9.33 7.86
N PHE A 115 -5.48 -8.95 6.58
CA PHE A 115 -5.84 -7.60 6.12
C PHE A 115 -7.32 -7.29 6.40
N PHE A 116 -8.24 -8.18 6.03
CA PHE A 116 -9.67 -7.92 6.23
C PHE A 116 -10.09 -7.93 7.70
N GLU A 117 -9.48 -8.78 8.53
CA GLU A 117 -9.71 -8.79 9.98
C GLU A 117 -9.24 -7.49 10.65
N ALA A 118 -8.07 -7.00 10.27
CA ALA A 118 -7.53 -5.73 10.77
C ALA A 118 -8.42 -4.55 10.36
N MET A 119 -8.80 -4.46 9.09
CA MET A 119 -9.69 -3.43 8.57
C MET A 119 -11.08 -3.46 9.25
N GLY A 120 -11.65 -4.64 9.48
CA GLY A 120 -12.93 -4.78 10.18
C GLY A 120 -12.86 -4.39 11.66
N SER A 121 -11.71 -4.61 12.30
CA SER A 121 -11.47 -4.20 13.69
C SER A 121 -11.28 -2.68 13.83
N ALA A 122 -10.66 -2.03 12.84
CA ALA A 122 -10.50 -0.58 12.79
C ALA A 122 -11.86 0.16 12.69
N GLU A 123 -12.84 -0.43 12.00
CA GLU A 123 -14.19 0.15 11.87
C GLU A 123 -15.10 -0.14 13.09
N GLY A 124 -14.80 -1.17 13.89
CA GLY A 124 -15.61 -1.61 15.04
C GLY A 124 -15.35 -0.88 16.36
N GLY A 125 -14.39 0.05 16.40
CA GLY A 125 -13.88 0.68 17.62
C GLY A 125 -14.61 1.91 18.15
N ASN A 126 -15.94 2.02 18.08
CA ASN A 126 -16.69 2.98 18.94
C ASN A 126 -18.20 2.69 19.03
N THR A 127 -18.61 1.68 19.81
CA THR A 127 -19.97 1.63 20.40
C THR A 127 -19.90 1.06 21.82
N GLY A 128 -19.27 1.81 22.74
CA GLY A 128 -19.07 1.33 24.12
C GLY A 128 -18.98 2.46 25.14
N GLY A 129 -19.96 3.35 25.15
CA GLY A 129 -20.04 4.44 26.13
C GLY A 129 -21.48 4.91 26.38
N ALA A 130 -22.42 3.97 26.49
CA ALA A 130 -23.77 4.27 26.97
C ALA A 130 -23.81 4.08 28.49
N LEU A 131 -23.81 5.22 29.18
CA LEU A 131 -24.54 5.54 30.41
C LEU A 131 -24.87 4.38 31.37
N SER A 132 -24.25 4.45 32.55
CA SER A 132 -24.87 4.04 33.82
C SER A 132 -24.41 4.97 34.93
#